data_AF-A0A966UCQ1-F1
#
_entry.id   AF-A0A966UCQ1-F1
#
_cell.length_a   1.000
_cell.length_b   1.000
_cell.length_c   1.000
_cell.angle_alpha   90.00
_cell.angle_beta   90.00
_cell.angle_gamma   90.00
#
_symmetry.space_group_name_H-M   'P 1'
#
loop_
_entity.id
_entity.type
_entity.pdbx_description
1 polymer ?
#
loop_
_entity_poly.entity_id
_entity_poly.type
_entity_poly.pdbx_seq_one_letter_code
_entity_poly.pdbx_strand_id
1 'polypeptide(L)'
;MTTGSRFRVTVNDKYIDFTGVTTVNFILPKSQSIVKESAQGFPWTGEIRKYYSRESKFNSFTLPGGYFNNEWTSYWTYWVHEYGHVIGIPHLGGSRWAYSFQPYDLMGSQDIARDISGWSRFAVTKWMEDEWVYCKEKSSISSELIYLSPINDGSNATKLAVIPLNKDLTLILESRRVDTFASMRPKMEAIQYLQGAYPLFAANPIRDGVFAYVYDSRLGHNEEYLSLVPGNRNPILIAGESISFEGVTVKVLEVGLRDKVLITRSD
;
A
#
# COMPACT_ATOMS: atom_id res chain seq x y z
N MET A 1 21.66 -26.93 30.81
CA MET A 1 21.04 -25.60 30.56
C MET A 1 22.12 -24.70 30.01
N THR A 2 22.32 -24.72 28.70
CA THR A 2 23.43 -24.07 28.01
C THR A 2 22.92 -22.88 27.20
N THR A 3 23.40 -21.69 27.57
CA THR A 3 23.61 -20.51 26.72
C THR A 3 22.55 -20.26 25.63
N GLY A 4 21.43 -19.65 26.03
CA GLY A 4 20.56 -18.95 25.07
C GLY A 4 21.32 -17.75 24.50
N SER A 5 21.68 -17.83 23.23
CA SER A 5 22.23 -16.73 22.44
C SER A 5 21.23 -15.57 22.40
N ARG A 6 21.32 -14.68 23.40
CA ARG A 6 20.70 -13.36 23.31
C ARG A 6 21.44 -12.62 22.20
N PHE A 7 20.80 -12.47 21.06
CA PHE A 7 21.21 -11.54 20.03
C PHE A 7 21.28 -10.15 20.67
N ARG A 8 22.50 -9.61 20.80
CA ARG A 8 22.74 -8.30 21.42
C ARG A 8 23.37 -7.42 20.36
N VAL A 9 22.65 -6.39 19.96
CA VAL A 9 23.15 -5.28 19.12
C VAL A 9 24.50 -4.78 19.65
N THR A 10 24.65 -4.74 20.98
CA THR A 10 25.89 -4.33 21.65
C THR A 10 27.14 -5.15 21.30
N VAL A 11 26.99 -6.37 20.76
CA VAL A 11 28.13 -7.19 20.30
C VAL A 11 28.63 -6.71 18.93
N ASN A 12 27.74 -6.10 18.15
CA ASN A 12 28.02 -5.59 16.81
C ASN A 12 28.47 -4.13 16.78
N ASP A 13 28.35 -3.38 17.88
CA ASP A 13 28.85 -1.98 17.97
C ASP A 13 30.33 -1.83 17.58
N LYS A 14 31.14 -2.89 17.74
CA LYS A 14 32.55 -2.90 17.31
C LYS A 14 32.75 -3.05 15.79
N TYR A 15 31.70 -3.40 15.05
CA TYR A 15 31.74 -3.71 13.62
C TYR A 15 30.88 -2.77 12.78
N ILE A 16 29.84 -2.19 13.38
CA ILE A 16 28.87 -1.34 12.70
C ILE A 16 28.69 -0.10 13.55
N ASP A 17 28.91 1.06 12.94
CA ASP A 17 28.51 2.34 13.52
C ASP A 17 27.01 2.55 13.29
N PHE A 18 26.25 2.58 14.39
CA PHE A 18 24.81 2.76 14.35
C PHE A 18 24.38 4.23 14.53
N THR A 19 25.31 5.19 14.55
CA THR A 19 25.00 6.61 14.69
C THR A 19 23.95 7.04 13.65
N GLY A 20 22.82 7.58 14.14
CA GLY A 20 21.70 8.01 13.30
C GLY A 20 20.76 6.90 12.79
N VAL A 21 21.04 5.62 13.08
CA VAL A 21 20.18 4.50 12.67
C VAL A 21 18.99 4.38 13.63
N THR A 22 17.77 4.50 13.12
CA THR A 22 16.53 4.35 13.91
C THR A 22 15.81 3.02 13.70
N THR A 23 16.14 2.28 12.64
CA THR A 23 15.48 1.02 12.26
C THR A 23 16.52 0.00 11.85
N VAL A 24 16.36 -1.25 12.29
CA VAL A 24 17.28 -2.35 11.96
C VAL A 24 16.52 -3.51 11.33
N ASN A 25 16.98 -3.96 10.16
CA ASN A 25 16.46 -5.16 9.50
C ASN A 25 17.42 -6.33 9.72
N PHE A 26 16.97 -7.37 10.41
CA PHE A 26 17.79 -8.54 10.71
C PHE A 26 17.62 -9.63 9.66
N ILE A 27 18.72 -10.02 9.01
CA ILE A 27 18.72 -11.14 8.06
C ILE A 27 19.20 -12.40 8.79
N LEU A 28 18.33 -13.40 8.88
CA LEU A 28 18.68 -14.69 9.47
C LEU A 28 19.36 -15.62 8.45
N PRO A 29 20.15 -16.61 8.92
CA PRO A 29 20.64 -17.68 8.05
C PRO A 29 19.48 -18.40 7.34
N LYS A 30 19.58 -18.59 6.02
CA LYS A 30 18.49 -19.17 5.21
C LYS A 30 18.02 -20.55 5.67
N SER A 31 18.89 -21.34 6.32
CA SER A 31 18.60 -22.69 6.81
C SER A 31 17.92 -22.75 8.18
N GLN A 32 17.67 -21.61 8.83
CA GLN A 32 17.01 -21.56 10.13
C GLN A 32 15.53 -22.02 10.04
N SER A 33 15.02 -22.62 11.11
CA SER A 33 13.61 -23.07 11.23
C SER A 33 12.87 -22.51 12.45
N ILE A 34 13.49 -21.58 13.18
CA ILE A 34 12.99 -21.02 14.44
C ILE A 34 11.90 -19.98 14.17
N VAL A 35 12.17 -19.04 13.25
CA VAL A 35 11.23 -17.99 12.86
C VAL A 35 10.55 -18.43 11.57
N LYS A 36 9.27 -18.83 11.68
CA LYS A 36 8.50 -19.35 10.54
C LYS A 36 8.13 -18.25 9.55
N GLU A 37 7.42 -17.22 10.01
CA GLU A 37 6.91 -16.12 9.18
C GLU A 37 7.84 -14.91 9.30
N SER A 38 7.78 -14.20 10.42
CA SER A 38 8.66 -13.07 10.75
C SER A 38 8.57 -12.71 12.23
N ALA A 39 9.39 -11.75 12.65
CA ALA A 39 9.21 -10.99 13.87
C ALA A 39 9.46 -9.50 13.61
N GLN A 40 8.73 -8.64 14.31
CA GLN A 40 8.82 -7.19 14.13
C GLN A 40 8.64 -6.48 15.46
N GLY A 41 9.19 -5.27 15.55
CA GLY A 41 9.00 -4.39 16.69
C GLY A 41 8.76 -2.97 16.24
N PHE A 42 7.84 -2.31 16.93
CA PHE A 42 7.38 -0.97 16.59
C PHE A 42 7.65 0.01 17.74
N PRO A 43 7.65 1.33 17.48
CA PRO A 43 7.96 2.33 18.48
C PRO A 43 7.08 2.26 19.73
N TRP A 44 5.81 1.87 19.55
CA TRP A 44 4.80 1.79 20.61
C TRP A 44 4.80 0.46 21.39
N THR A 45 5.41 -0.62 20.88
CA THR A 45 5.48 -1.89 21.62
C THR A 45 6.65 -1.94 22.60
N GLY A 46 7.68 -1.12 22.38
CA GLY A 46 8.82 -0.99 23.29
C GLY A 46 9.80 -2.16 23.29
N GLU A 47 9.53 -3.24 22.55
CA GLU A 47 10.36 -4.46 22.58
C GLU A 47 11.81 -4.22 22.15
N ILE A 48 12.02 -3.38 21.14
CA ILE A 48 13.36 -3.05 20.63
C ILE A 48 14.16 -2.17 21.61
N ARG A 49 13.49 -1.50 22.55
CA ARG A 49 14.14 -0.60 23.50
C ARG A 49 15.06 -1.31 24.48
N LYS A 50 14.95 -2.64 24.55
CA LYS A 50 15.82 -3.53 25.35
C LYS A 50 17.15 -3.85 24.64
N TYR A 51 17.30 -3.48 23.37
CA TYR A 51 18.39 -3.92 22.49
C TYR A 51 19.08 -2.77 21.77
N TYR A 52 19.31 -1.65 22.45
CA TYR A 52 20.04 -0.51 21.89
C TYR A 52 21.51 -0.81 21.60
N SER A 53 22.05 -0.06 20.66
CA SER A 53 23.49 0.07 20.40
C SER A 53 24.07 1.08 21.41
N ARG A 54 25.41 1.17 21.52
CA ARG A 54 26.06 2.25 22.28
C ARG A 54 25.79 3.64 21.69
N GLU A 55 25.69 3.70 20.36
CA GLU A 55 25.57 4.90 19.55
C GLU A 55 24.11 5.29 19.26
N SER A 56 23.18 4.32 19.25
CA SER A 56 21.80 4.58 18.83
C SER A 56 20.71 3.83 19.59
N LYS A 57 19.57 4.51 19.69
CA LYS A 57 18.31 4.00 20.19
C LYS A 57 17.39 3.68 19.01
N PHE A 58 17.21 2.41 18.72
CA PHE A 58 16.30 1.99 17.67
C PHE A 58 14.83 2.18 18.05
N ASN A 59 14.03 2.55 17.08
CA ASN A 59 12.58 2.71 17.18
C ASN A 59 11.83 1.50 16.65
N SER A 60 12.44 0.75 15.73
CA SER A 60 11.82 -0.43 15.15
C SER A 60 12.83 -1.46 14.67
N PHE A 61 12.35 -2.68 14.47
CA PHE A 61 13.09 -3.72 13.78
C PHE A 61 12.17 -4.62 12.96
N THR A 62 12.77 -5.28 11.98
CA THR A 62 12.15 -6.40 11.26
C THR A 62 13.08 -7.58 11.24
N LEU A 63 12.52 -8.78 11.12
CA LEU A 63 13.25 -10.03 11.10
C LEU A 63 12.46 -11.03 10.23
N PRO A 64 12.71 -11.07 8.90
CA PRO A 64 12.11 -12.07 8.03
C PRO A 64 12.48 -13.49 8.45
N GLY A 65 11.46 -14.35 8.55
CA GLY A 65 11.60 -15.78 8.81
C GLY A 65 11.68 -16.62 7.54
N GLY A 66 11.47 -17.93 7.69
CA GLY A 66 11.55 -18.90 6.60
C GLY A 66 10.57 -18.64 5.44
N TYR A 67 9.40 -18.06 5.72
CA TYR A 67 8.42 -17.68 4.71
C TYR A 67 9.00 -16.74 3.64
N PHE A 68 9.81 -15.77 4.05
CA PHE A 68 10.40 -14.80 3.13
C PHE A 68 11.58 -15.35 2.31
N ASN A 69 11.94 -16.63 2.49
CA ASN A 69 12.91 -17.31 1.63
C ASN A 69 12.26 -17.89 0.36
N ASN A 70 10.92 -17.84 0.27
CA ASN A 70 10.19 -18.30 -0.90
C ASN A 70 10.44 -17.37 -2.10
N GLU A 71 10.50 -17.95 -3.30
CA GLU A 71 10.82 -17.24 -4.55
C GLU A 71 9.81 -16.16 -4.97
N TRP A 72 8.58 -16.19 -4.40
CA TRP A 72 7.52 -15.21 -4.69
C TRP A 72 7.46 -14.06 -3.68
N THR A 73 8.32 -14.06 -2.68
CA THR A 73 8.39 -13.01 -1.66
C THR A 73 9.63 -12.14 -1.88
N SER A 74 9.65 -10.96 -1.26
CA SER A 74 10.84 -10.12 -1.25
C SER A 74 11.08 -9.54 0.13
N TYR A 75 12.33 -9.54 0.59
CA TYR A 75 12.67 -8.94 1.88
C TYR A 75 12.36 -7.45 1.92
N TRP A 76 12.64 -6.72 0.83
CA TRP A 76 12.46 -5.28 0.84
C TRP A 76 10.99 -4.88 0.97
N THR A 77 10.07 -5.64 0.38
CA THR A 77 8.64 -5.32 0.41
C THR A 77 8.06 -5.53 1.79
N TYR A 78 8.49 -6.60 2.47
CA TYR A 78 8.25 -6.81 3.89
C TYR A 78 8.81 -5.65 4.73
N TRP A 79 10.07 -5.26 4.52
CA TRP A 79 10.66 -4.15 5.28
C TRP A 79 9.90 -2.83 5.08
N VAL A 80 9.51 -2.51 3.85
CA VAL A 80 8.74 -1.27 3.58
C VAL A 80 7.34 -1.36 4.17
N HIS A 81 6.66 -2.52 4.11
CA HIS A 81 5.37 -2.73 4.76
C HIS A 81 5.45 -2.49 6.26
N GLU A 82 6.40 -3.14 6.94
CA GLU A 82 6.57 -2.97 8.39
C GLU A 82 7.02 -1.57 8.76
N TYR A 83 7.87 -0.94 7.93
CA TYR A 83 8.26 0.45 8.13
C TYR A 83 7.09 1.41 7.90
N GLY A 84 6.14 1.08 7.02
CA GLY A 84 4.87 1.78 6.86
C GLY A 84 4.12 1.93 8.18
N HIS A 85 4.04 0.85 8.97
CA HIS A 85 3.47 0.92 10.33
C HIS A 85 4.28 1.86 11.24
N VAL A 86 5.61 1.83 11.17
CA VAL A 86 6.49 2.70 11.98
C VAL A 86 6.20 4.18 11.75
N ILE A 87 5.87 4.56 10.51
CA ILE A 87 5.53 5.94 10.12
C ILE A 87 4.03 6.24 10.15
N GLY A 88 3.22 5.34 10.72
CA GLY A 88 1.80 5.58 11.00
C GLY A 88 0.82 5.18 9.90
N ILE A 89 1.25 4.42 8.88
CA ILE A 89 0.32 3.86 7.89
C ILE A 89 -0.28 2.57 8.46
N PRO A 90 -1.61 2.48 8.64
CA PRO A 90 -2.23 1.28 9.20
C PRO A 90 -2.32 0.16 8.16
N HIS A 91 -2.57 -1.06 8.63
CA HIS A 91 -3.06 -2.13 7.75
C HIS A 91 -4.36 -1.69 7.08
N LEU A 92 -4.43 -1.96 5.78
CA LEU A 92 -5.67 -1.99 5.02
C LEU A 92 -6.30 -3.37 5.26
N GLY A 93 -7.50 -3.42 5.84
CA GLY A 93 -8.16 -4.70 6.14
C GLY A 93 -7.40 -5.58 7.14
N GLY A 94 -7.89 -6.80 7.36
CA GLY A 94 -7.27 -7.73 8.30
C GLY A 94 -6.14 -8.55 7.69
N SER A 95 -5.13 -8.88 8.50
CA SER A 95 -3.92 -9.61 8.09
C SER A 95 -4.11 -11.12 7.86
N ARG A 96 -5.31 -11.66 8.16
CA ARG A 96 -5.58 -13.12 8.16
C ARG A 96 -6.77 -13.54 7.29
N TRP A 97 -7.32 -12.63 6.49
CA TRP A 97 -8.41 -12.94 5.56
C TRP A 97 -8.28 -12.13 4.26
N ALA A 98 -8.86 -12.64 3.19
CA ALA A 98 -8.72 -12.07 1.85
C ALA A 98 -9.77 -10.98 1.60
N TYR A 99 -9.38 -9.89 0.97
CA TYR A 99 -10.32 -8.87 0.51
C TYR A 99 -9.93 -8.26 -0.83
N SER A 100 -10.89 -7.63 -1.50
CA SER A 100 -10.78 -7.27 -2.92
C SER A 100 -9.73 -6.19 -3.22
N PHE A 101 -9.51 -5.25 -2.31
CA PHE A 101 -8.55 -4.16 -2.46
C PHE A 101 -7.10 -4.57 -2.11
N GLN A 102 -6.95 -5.67 -1.37
CA GLN A 102 -5.69 -6.17 -0.83
C GLN A 102 -4.50 -6.20 -1.81
N PRO A 103 -4.64 -6.64 -3.07
CA PRO A 103 -3.51 -6.79 -3.98
C PRO A 103 -3.08 -5.49 -4.68
N TYR A 104 -3.76 -4.37 -4.41
CA TYR A 104 -3.48 -3.08 -5.07
C TYR A 104 -2.72 -2.07 -4.19
N ASP A 105 -2.47 -2.41 -2.92
CA ASP A 105 -1.75 -1.55 -1.97
C ASP A 105 -0.78 -2.37 -1.09
N LEU A 106 0.45 -1.86 -0.96
CA LEU A 106 1.53 -2.48 -0.19
C LEU A 106 1.12 -2.75 1.27
N MET A 107 0.28 -1.91 1.85
CA MET A 107 -0.22 -2.07 3.22
C MET A 107 -1.37 -3.08 3.34
N GLY A 108 -1.88 -3.57 2.21
CA GLY A 108 -2.80 -4.70 2.15
C GLY A 108 -2.10 -6.04 1.86
N SER A 109 -1.09 -6.04 0.99
CA SER A 109 -0.25 -7.21 0.73
C SER A 109 1.16 -6.83 0.31
N GLN A 110 2.12 -7.11 1.20
CA GLN A 110 3.56 -7.01 0.92
C GLN A 110 4.07 -8.07 -0.07
N ASP A 111 3.25 -9.02 -0.48
CA ASP A 111 3.66 -10.10 -1.39
C ASP A 111 3.30 -9.79 -2.85
N ILE A 112 2.29 -8.95 -3.08
CA ILE A 112 1.85 -8.53 -4.42
C ILE A 112 2.16 -7.07 -4.68
N ALA A 113 1.53 -6.19 -3.89
CA ALA A 113 1.52 -4.77 -4.16
C ALA A 113 2.86 -4.13 -3.77
N ARG A 114 3.20 -3.05 -4.48
CA ARG A 114 4.44 -2.30 -4.29
C ARG A 114 4.23 -0.82 -4.08
N ASP A 115 3.05 -0.36 -4.48
CA ASP A 115 2.64 1.01 -4.31
C ASP A 115 1.79 1.16 -3.06
N ILE A 116 1.94 2.31 -2.42
CA ILE A 116 0.98 2.83 -1.45
C ILE A 116 -0.04 3.69 -2.22
N SER A 117 -1.33 3.49 -1.95
CA SER A 117 -2.44 4.26 -2.53
C SER A 117 -2.29 5.76 -2.34
N GLY A 118 -2.79 6.53 -3.30
CA GLY A 118 -2.80 7.99 -3.26
C GLY A 118 -3.59 8.53 -2.08
N TRP A 119 -4.68 7.87 -1.68
CA TRP A 119 -5.37 8.20 -0.44
C TRP A 119 -4.43 8.10 0.78
N SER A 120 -3.66 7.02 0.90
CA SER A 120 -2.71 6.87 2.01
C SER A 120 -1.59 7.92 1.94
N ARG A 121 -1.06 8.21 0.75
CA ARG A 121 -0.05 9.27 0.55
C ARG A 121 -0.57 10.67 0.91
N PHE A 122 -1.83 10.96 0.60
CA PHE A 122 -2.44 12.27 0.82
C PHE A 122 -3.02 12.44 2.23
N ALA A 123 -3.90 11.54 2.64
CA ALA A 123 -4.69 11.68 3.85
C ALA A 123 -3.95 11.21 5.10
N VAL A 124 -3.14 10.14 4.99
CA VAL A 124 -2.47 9.50 6.13
C VAL A 124 -1.08 10.07 6.36
N THR A 125 -0.23 10.08 5.33
CA THR A 125 1.19 10.44 5.49
C THR A 125 1.53 11.89 5.15
N LYS A 126 0.64 12.60 4.44
CA LYS A 126 0.88 13.98 3.94
C LYS A 126 2.11 14.08 3.02
N TRP A 127 2.33 13.05 2.20
CA TRP A 127 3.38 13.04 1.17
C TRP A 127 2.96 13.69 -0.14
N MET A 128 1.68 14.01 -0.29
CA MET A 128 1.15 14.76 -1.43
C MET A 128 0.75 16.14 -0.97
N GLU A 129 1.19 17.15 -1.72
CA GLU A 129 0.76 18.54 -1.55
C GLU A 129 -0.70 18.71 -1.98
N ASP A 130 -1.43 19.59 -1.30
CA ASP A 130 -2.85 19.86 -1.58
C ASP A 130 -3.07 20.30 -3.05
N GLU A 131 -2.11 21.04 -3.62
CA GLU A 131 -2.12 21.52 -5.01
C GLU A 131 -2.07 20.39 -6.05
N TRP A 132 -1.61 19.20 -5.67
CA TRP A 132 -1.56 18.02 -6.55
C TRP A 132 -2.86 17.21 -6.49
N VAL A 133 -3.83 17.64 -5.70
CA VAL A 133 -5.09 16.94 -5.48
C VAL A 133 -6.24 17.74 -6.07
N TYR A 134 -6.92 17.16 -7.06
CA TYR A 134 -8.21 17.67 -7.48
C TYR A 134 -9.25 17.26 -6.43
N CYS A 135 -9.86 18.21 -5.74
CA CYS A 135 -10.89 17.92 -4.74
C CYS A 135 -12.16 18.71 -5.02
N LYS A 136 -13.26 18.01 -5.29
CA LYS A 136 -14.61 18.60 -5.42
C LYS A 136 -15.67 17.62 -4.90
N GLU A 137 -16.58 18.12 -4.09
CA GLU A 137 -17.76 17.36 -3.65
C GLU A 137 -18.70 17.06 -4.82
N LYS A 138 -19.43 15.94 -4.75
CA LYS A 138 -20.42 15.53 -5.75
C LYS A 138 -21.42 16.64 -6.10
N SER A 139 -21.87 17.41 -5.12
CA SER A 139 -22.83 18.53 -5.29
C SER A 139 -22.28 19.63 -6.21
N SER A 140 -20.96 19.78 -6.27
CA SER A 140 -20.26 20.80 -7.07
C SER A 140 -19.78 20.29 -8.43
N ILE A 141 -20.01 19.02 -8.75
CA ILE A 141 -19.68 18.42 -10.05
C ILE A 141 -20.87 18.58 -11.01
N SER A 142 -20.59 19.13 -12.19
CA SER A 142 -21.48 19.08 -13.35
C SER A 142 -20.85 18.22 -14.45
N SER A 143 -19.76 18.72 -15.03
CA SER A 143 -18.93 18.06 -16.02
C SER A 143 -17.51 18.60 -15.93
N GLU A 144 -16.58 17.76 -15.50
CA GLU A 144 -15.22 18.15 -15.13
C GLU A 144 -14.23 17.31 -15.93
N LEU A 145 -13.43 17.97 -16.76
CA LEU A 145 -12.34 17.33 -17.48
C LEU A 145 -11.04 17.55 -16.71
N ILE A 146 -10.45 16.46 -16.20
CA ILE A 146 -9.22 16.50 -15.42
C ILE A 146 -8.10 15.70 -16.10
N TYR A 147 -6.86 15.98 -15.69
CA TYR A 147 -5.66 15.31 -16.18
C TYR A 147 -4.85 14.76 -15.01
N LEU A 148 -4.84 13.44 -14.84
CA LEU A 148 -4.11 12.75 -13.77
C LEU A 148 -2.73 12.31 -14.25
N SER A 149 -1.67 12.82 -13.65
CA SER A 149 -0.33 12.28 -13.79
C SER A 149 -0.18 10.98 -12.98
N PRO A 150 0.64 10.02 -13.42
CA PRO A 150 0.94 8.80 -12.67
C PRO A 150 1.33 9.09 -11.21
N ILE A 151 0.84 8.28 -10.28
CA ILE A 151 1.06 8.50 -8.85
C ILE A 151 2.55 8.46 -8.44
N ASN A 152 3.36 7.69 -9.17
CA ASN A 152 4.80 7.55 -8.94
C ASN A 152 5.66 8.51 -9.78
N ASP A 153 5.04 9.32 -10.63
CA ASP A 153 5.77 10.33 -11.40
C ASP A 153 6.31 11.43 -10.46
N GLY A 154 7.45 12.03 -10.80
CA GLY A 154 8.12 13.05 -9.98
C GLY A 154 7.63 14.49 -10.21
N SER A 155 6.66 14.72 -11.10
CA SER A 155 6.16 16.08 -11.37
C SER A 155 5.21 16.60 -10.28
N ASN A 156 5.04 17.93 -10.23
CA ASN A 156 4.11 18.63 -9.34
C ASN A 156 2.69 18.77 -9.94
N ALA A 157 2.32 17.92 -10.90
CA ALA A 157 1.01 17.95 -11.54
C ALA A 157 -0.06 17.23 -10.69
N THR A 158 -1.33 17.35 -11.06
CA THR A 158 -2.43 16.65 -10.37
C THR A 158 -2.21 15.13 -10.41
N LYS A 159 -2.16 14.46 -9.26
CA LYS A 159 -1.92 13.01 -9.10
C LYS A 159 -3.14 12.24 -8.61
N LEU A 160 -4.04 12.92 -7.90
CA LEU A 160 -5.16 12.32 -7.21
C LEU A 160 -6.41 13.15 -7.46
N ALA A 161 -7.55 12.50 -7.70
CA ALA A 161 -8.86 13.12 -7.59
C ALA A 161 -9.58 12.55 -6.36
N VAL A 162 -10.12 13.44 -5.54
CA VAL A 162 -10.86 13.14 -4.32
C VAL A 162 -12.26 13.73 -4.47
N ILE A 163 -13.27 12.85 -4.49
CA ILE A 163 -14.65 13.24 -4.73
C ILE A 163 -15.49 12.77 -3.53
N PRO A 164 -15.71 13.61 -2.53
CA PRO A 164 -16.66 13.31 -1.45
C PRO A 164 -18.06 13.11 -2.06
N LEU A 165 -18.61 11.91 -1.86
CA LEU A 165 -19.91 11.51 -2.41
C LEU A 165 -21.03 11.82 -1.42
N ASN A 166 -20.75 11.60 -0.15
CA ASN A 166 -21.58 11.90 1.01
C ASN A 166 -20.67 12.03 2.26
N LYS A 167 -21.27 12.09 3.46
CA LYS A 167 -20.53 12.25 4.72
C LYS A 167 -19.58 11.09 5.06
N ASP A 168 -19.83 9.89 4.51
CA ASP A 168 -19.12 8.67 4.87
C ASP A 168 -18.18 8.23 3.73
N LEU A 169 -18.66 8.32 2.48
CA LEU A 169 -18.01 7.77 1.29
C LEU A 169 -17.35 8.82 0.41
N THR A 170 -16.15 8.50 -0.05
CA THR A 170 -15.37 9.31 -1.00
C THR A 170 -14.90 8.43 -2.15
N LEU A 171 -15.14 8.87 -3.40
CA LEU A 171 -14.57 8.24 -4.59
C LEU A 171 -13.18 8.82 -4.85
N ILE A 172 -12.19 7.96 -5.01
CA ILE A 172 -10.80 8.31 -5.24
C ILE A 172 -10.39 7.80 -6.62
N LEU A 173 -9.71 8.66 -7.38
CA LEU A 173 -9.12 8.30 -8.67
C LEU A 173 -7.63 8.61 -8.67
N GLU A 174 -6.82 7.67 -9.10
CA GLU A 174 -5.39 7.86 -9.29
C GLU A 174 -4.89 7.16 -10.55
N SER A 175 -3.84 7.70 -11.15
CA SER A 175 -3.23 7.13 -12.34
C SER A 175 -2.16 6.11 -11.96
N ARG A 176 -2.33 4.85 -12.39
CA ARG A 176 -1.39 3.74 -12.16
C ARG A 176 -0.69 3.35 -13.44
N ARG A 177 0.56 2.91 -13.31
CA ARG A 177 1.40 2.41 -14.41
C ARG A 177 2.05 1.10 -14.02
N VAL A 178 2.22 0.22 -14.99
CA VAL A 178 3.07 -0.96 -14.84
C VAL A 178 4.52 -0.49 -14.97
N ASP A 179 5.28 -0.64 -13.89
CA ASP A 179 6.72 -0.41 -13.88
C ASP A 179 7.50 -1.69 -13.55
N THR A 180 8.82 -1.55 -13.47
CA THR A 180 9.72 -2.67 -13.16
C THR A 180 9.51 -3.23 -11.75
N PHE A 181 9.00 -2.45 -10.80
CA PHE A 181 8.74 -2.88 -9.43
C PHE A 181 7.44 -3.72 -9.33
N ALA A 182 6.43 -3.40 -10.13
CA ALA A 182 5.17 -4.14 -10.21
C ALA A 182 5.30 -5.58 -10.80
N SER A 183 6.46 -5.97 -11.32
CA SER A 183 6.65 -7.18 -12.14
C SER A 183 7.07 -8.47 -11.40
N MET A 184 6.96 -8.55 -10.06
CA MET A 184 7.11 -9.84 -9.39
C MET A 184 5.91 -10.71 -9.71
N ARG A 185 6.12 -11.84 -10.38
CA ARG A 185 5.09 -12.87 -10.63
C ARG A 185 4.68 -13.45 -9.29
N PRO A 186 3.56 -13.01 -8.70
CA PRO A 186 3.16 -13.58 -7.43
C PRO A 186 2.75 -15.03 -7.72
N LYS A 187 3.28 -16.00 -6.97
CA LYS A 187 2.75 -17.37 -6.99
C LYS A 187 1.45 -17.37 -6.19
N MET A 188 0.41 -16.83 -6.80
CA MET A 188 -0.88 -16.55 -6.15
C MET A 188 -1.50 -17.82 -5.57
N GLU A 189 -1.29 -18.97 -6.22
CA GLU A 189 -1.70 -20.29 -5.76
C GLU A 189 -0.98 -20.73 -4.47
N ALA A 190 0.23 -20.23 -4.21
CA ALA A 190 1.04 -20.54 -3.04
C ALA A 190 0.71 -19.63 -1.83
N ILE A 191 -0.05 -18.54 -2.03
CA ILE A 191 -0.40 -17.61 -0.97
C ILE A 191 -1.80 -17.95 -0.44
N GLN A 192 -1.84 -18.82 0.59
CA GLN A 192 -3.07 -19.39 1.12
C GLN A 192 -4.14 -18.35 1.50
N TYR A 193 -3.75 -17.20 2.04
CA TYR A 193 -4.68 -16.15 2.47
C TYR A 193 -5.26 -15.32 1.32
N LEU A 194 -4.78 -15.48 0.08
CA LEU A 194 -5.29 -14.75 -1.09
C LEU A 194 -6.29 -15.53 -1.93
N GLN A 195 -6.56 -16.80 -1.60
CA GLN A 195 -7.40 -17.68 -2.42
C GLN A 195 -8.81 -17.10 -2.70
N GLY A 196 -9.37 -16.30 -1.79
CA GLY A 196 -10.67 -15.63 -1.97
C GLY A 196 -10.64 -14.34 -2.80
N ALA A 197 -9.56 -13.56 -2.73
CA ALA A 197 -9.39 -12.32 -3.50
C ALA A 197 -8.78 -12.57 -4.90
N TYR A 198 -8.16 -13.74 -5.07
CA TYR A 198 -7.40 -14.15 -6.25
C TYR A 198 -8.18 -14.06 -7.56
N PRO A 199 -9.42 -14.58 -7.69
CA PRO A 199 -10.12 -14.58 -8.98
C PRO A 199 -10.36 -13.17 -9.52
N LEU A 200 -10.63 -12.20 -8.64
CA LEU A 200 -10.90 -10.83 -9.05
C LEU A 200 -9.64 -10.10 -9.50
N PHE A 201 -8.52 -10.29 -8.78
CA PHE A 201 -7.24 -9.71 -9.16
C PHE A 201 -6.64 -10.36 -10.41
N ALA A 202 -6.74 -11.68 -10.55
CA ALA A 202 -6.27 -12.39 -11.74
C ALA A 202 -7.00 -11.92 -13.00
N ALA A 203 -8.29 -11.61 -12.89
CA ALA A 203 -9.05 -10.99 -13.98
C ALA A 203 -8.68 -9.52 -14.23
N ASN A 204 -8.14 -8.83 -13.22
CA ASN A 204 -7.89 -7.39 -13.22
C ASN A 204 -6.54 -7.01 -12.59
N PRO A 205 -5.42 -7.44 -13.18
CA PRO A 205 -4.11 -7.13 -12.64
C PRO A 205 -3.82 -5.63 -12.72
N ILE A 206 -2.75 -5.21 -12.02
CA ILE A 206 -2.20 -3.86 -12.20
C ILE A 206 -1.88 -3.65 -13.69
N ARG A 207 -2.41 -2.57 -14.25
CA ARG A 207 -2.25 -2.17 -15.65
C ARG A 207 -2.17 -0.65 -15.75
N ASP A 208 -1.75 -0.16 -16.91
CA ASP A 208 -1.77 1.28 -17.19
C ASP A 208 -3.22 1.77 -17.25
N GLY A 209 -3.56 2.74 -16.41
CA GLY A 209 -4.89 3.36 -16.42
C GLY A 209 -5.23 4.09 -15.13
N VAL A 210 -6.51 4.40 -14.96
CA VAL A 210 -7.04 5.16 -13.82
C VAL A 210 -7.67 4.19 -12.82
N PHE A 211 -7.01 4.01 -11.68
CA PHE A 211 -7.54 3.22 -10.59
C PHE A 211 -8.61 4.01 -9.83
N ALA A 212 -9.83 3.46 -9.80
CA ALA A 212 -10.95 4.02 -9.06
C ALA A 212 -11.32 3.13 -7.87
N TYR A 213 -11.40 3.73 -6.68
CA TYR A 213 -11.70 3.04 -5.44
C TYR A 213 -12.40 3.96 -4.45
N VAL A 214 -12.96 3.37 -3.39
CA VAL A 214 -13.78 4.08 -2.40
C VAL A 214 -13.06 4.10 -1.07
N TYR A 215 -13.04 5.29 -0.46
CA TYR A 215 -12.71 5.46 0.95
C TYR A 215 -13.98 5.55 1.79
N ASP A 216 -14.04 4.80 2.89
CA ASP A 216 -15.11 4.82 3.89
C ASP A 216 -14.59 5.33 5.23
N SER A 217 -15.01 6.53 5.62
CA SER A 217 -14.56 7.19 6.85
C SER A 217 -15.10 6.60 8.14
N ARG A 218 -16.03 5.63 8.06
CA ARG A 218 -16.55 4.92 9.24
C ARG A 218 -15.62 3.79 9.70
N LEU A 219 -14.67 3.41 8.86
CA LEU A 219 -13.77 2.28 9.07
C LEU A 219 -12.35 2.77 9.40
N GLY A 220 -11.59 1.95 10.14
CA GLY A 220 -10.24 2.27 10.59
C GLY A 220 -9.26 1.09 10.50
N HIS A 221 -8.29 1.09 11.41
CA HIS A 221 -7.21 0.11 11.40
C HIS A 221 -7.73 -1.34 11.51
N ASN A 222 -7.22 -2.21 10.61
CA ASN A 222 -7.66 -3.60 10.41
C ASN A 222 -9.04 -3.77 9.77
N GLU A 223 -9.65 -2.70 9.28
CA GLU A 223 -10.90 -2.70 8.52
C GLU A 223 -10.64 -2.28 7.06
N GLU A 224 -11.56 -2.63 6.15
CA GLU A 224 -11.47 -2.29 4.72
C GLU A 224 -11.87 -0.84 4.45
N TYR A 225 -11.19 0.13 5.05
CA TYR A 225 -11.48 1.56 4.82
C TYR A 225 -11.17 2.00 3.39
N LEU A 226 -10.43 1.21 2.61
CA LEU A 226 -10.35 1.30 1.14
C LEU A 226 -10.93 0.05 0.51
N SER A 227 -11.80 0.22 -0.48
CA SER A 227 -12.47 -0.87 -1.19
C SER A 227 -12.59 -0.59 -2.68
N LEU A 228 -12.73 -1.64 -3.49
CA LEU A 228 -13.05 -1.47 -4.91
C LEU A 228 -14.45 -0.89 -5.06
N VAL A 229 -14.67 -0.11 -6.13
CA VAL A 229 -16.01 0.44 -6.44
C VAL A 229 -17.01 -0.71 -6.60
N PRO A 230 -18.09 -0.77 -5.79
CA PRO A 230 -19.08 -1.84 -5.88
C PRO A 230 -19.67 -2.01 -7.27
N GLY A 231 -19.78 -3.25 -7.73
CA GLY A 231 -20.32 -3.59 -9.06
C GLY A 231 -19.36 -3.32 -10.23
N ASN A 232 -18.21 -2.68 -9.99
CA ASN A 232 -17.18 -2.51 -11.01
C ASN A 232 -16.37 -3.80 -11.16
N ARG A 233 -16.32 -4.33 -12.40
CA ARG A 233 -15.47 -5.48 -12.71
C ARG A 233 -14.02 -5.10 -12.94
N ASN A 234 -13.75 -3.87 -13.41
CA ASN A 234 -12.43 -3.40 -13.83
C ASN A 234 -11.99 -2.20 -12.96
N PRO A 235 -11.30 -2.42 -11.83
CA PRO A 235 -10.94 -1.33 -10.92
C PRO A 235 -10.01 -0.29 -11.53
N ILE A 236 -9.13 -0.69 -12.45
CA ILE A 236 -8.22 0.21 -13.18
C ILE A 236 -8.73 0.40 -14.59
N LEU A 237 -9.29 1.57 -14.88
CA LEU A 237 -9.96 1.90 -16.13
C LEU A 237 -8.97 2.29 -17.23
N ILE A 238 -9.17 1.74 -18.43
CA ILE A 238 -8.44 2.13 -19.66
C ILE A 238 -9.27 3.10 -20.51
N ALA A 239 -8.64 3.66 -21.55
CA ALA A 239 -9.31 4.57 -22.47
C ALA A 239 -10.60 3.96 -23.05
N GLY A 240 -11.70 4.70 -22.96
CA GLY A 240 -13.04 4.28 -23.38
C GLY A 240 -13.88 3.65 -22.27
N GLU A 241 -13.28 3.16 -21.19
CA GLU A 241 -14.02 2.58 -20.07
C GLU A 241 -14.59 3.65 -19.13
N SER A 242 -15.65 3.27 -18.42
CA SER A 242 -16.31 4.12 -17.44
C SER A 242 -16.90 3.33 -16.29
N ILE A 243 -17.04 4.00 -15.14
CA ILE A 243 -17.80 3.51 -13.99
C ILE A 243 -18.83 4.55 -13.58
N SER A 244 -19.89 4.12 -12.91
CA SER A 244 -20.81 5.01 -12.21
C SER A 244 -21.04 4.51 -10.80
N PHE A 245 -20.94 5.40 -9.83
CA PHE A 245 -21.10 5.08 -8.42
C PHE A 245 -21.67 6.29 -7.68
N GLU A 246 -22.72 6.09 -6.88
CA GLU A 246 -23.34 7.14 -6.04
C GLU A 246 -23.72 8.43 -6.80
N GLY A 247 -24.13 8.30 -8.07
CA GLY A 247 -24.49 9.43 -8.94
C GLY A 247 -23.31 10.19 -9.56
N VAL A 248 -22.10 9.64 -9.51
CA VAL A 248 -20.93 10.16 -10.23
C VAL A 248 -20.49 9.13 -11.27
N THR A 249 -20.37 9.58 -12.52
CA THR A 249 -19.78 8.81 -13.62
C THR A 249 -18.36 9.29 -13.86
N VAL A 250 -17.43 8.34 -13.95
CA VAL A 250 -16.04 8.58 -14.33
C VAL A 250 -15.78 7.87 -15.65
N LYS A 251 -15.33 8.58 -16.67
CA LYS A 251 -14.96 8.05 -17.98
C LYS A 251 -13.52 8.40 -18.30
N VAL A 252 -12.71 7.38 -18.58
CA VAL A 252 -11.34 7.59 -19.03
C VAL A 252 -11.36 7.82 -20.54
N LEU A 253 -10.92 8.99 -20.98
CA LEU A 253 -10.88 9.36 -22.39
C LEU A 253 -9.57 8.92 -23.04
N GLU A 254 -8.45 9.13 -22.36
CA GLU A 254 -7.11 8.84 -22.85
C GLU A 254 -6.24 8.35 -21.68
N VAL A 255 -5.39 7.35 -21.94
CA VAL A 255 -4.34 6.88 -21.02
C VAL A 255 -2.98 7.20 -21.65
N GLY A 256 -2.08 7.84 -20.90
CA GLY A 256 -0.79 8.28 -21.45
C GLY A 256 0.12 8.94 -20.43
N LEU A 257 0.82 10.01 -20.80
CA LEU A 257 1.66 10.77 -19.86
C LEU A 257 0.82 11.41 -18.73
N ARG A 258 -0.40 11.84 -19.08
CA ARG A 258 -1.44 12.25 -18.15
C ARG A 258 -2.74 11.64 -18.63
N ASP A 259 -3.43 10.93 -17.75
CA ASP A 259 -4.71 10.32 -18.07
C ASP A 259 -5.78 11.39 -18.10
N LYS A 260 -6.51 11.46 -19.21
CA LYS A 260 -7.58 12.43 -19.42
C LYS A 260 -8.88 11.80 -18.96
N VAL A 261 -9.49 12.36 -17.92
CA VAL A 261 -10.66 11.79 -17.26
C VAL A 261 -11.79 12.79 -17.27
N LEU A 262 -12.96 12.34 -17.72
CA LEU A 262 -14.20 13.10 -17.64
C LEU A 262 -14.99 12.58 -16.44
N ILE A 263 -15.32 13.50 -15.53
CA ILE A 263 -16.15 13.23 -14.36
C ILE A 263 -17.46 14.00 -14.54
N THR A 264 -18.58 13.30 -14.51
CA THR A 264 -19.92 13.90 -14.65
C THR A 264 -20.81 13.45 -13.51
N ARG A 265 -21.70 14.32 -13.05
CA ARG A 265 -22.78 13.91 -12.17
C ARG A 265 -23.91 13.31 -13.01
N SER A 266 -24.36 12.12 -12.63
CA SER A 266 -25.61 11.55 -13.15
C SER A 266 -26.77 12.17 -12.38
N ASP A 267 -27.80 12.62 -13.08
CA ASP A 267 -29.05 13.10 -12.46
C ASP A 267 -29.80 11.99 -11.73
#